data_AF-A0A814J8G6-F1
#
_entry.id   AF-A0A814J8G6-F1
#
_cell.length_a   1.000
_cell.length_b   1.000
_cell.length_c   1.000
_cell.angle_alpha   90.00
_cell.angle_beta   90.00
_cell.angle_gamma   90.00
#
_symmetry.space_group_name_H-M   'P 1'
#
loop_
_entity.id
_entity.type
_entity.pdbx_description
1 polymer ?
#
loop_
_entity_poly.entity_id
_entity_poly.type
_entity_poly.pdbx_seq_one_letter_code
_entity_poly.pdbx_strand_id
1 'polypeptide(L)'
;MFKGLFRNFGLAFFDNFIEQLNELVHEKITKKQESSHRVAAQLVAGMICGSKNWTLEMLNELWEKLTPFLTEVCNNLNSEVLSHWNACFFYIIVNKDPRRMFRVIHFLCTLINAKSTLNTFNESARWHLIRNLDKFHWRIPSVWCEVYKHIAELLDHSSLSVRTRIAYVLALSMSHDVTFFNNQSTRQPNINIFLDTISERLNQAIEICERLPINLISDQILETDLETQKAFNFIETVVLTNSDIFYYSQQPIKNGIIRLFPFLCEIKSIAGCDENFKTRLTASRQCVGISYLNLSFLNTFVQQLSQINKDPRRMFRVIHFLCTLINTKSTSNTFNESARWCLIRNLDEFHWRIPSVWCEVYKHIAELLDHSSLSVRTRIAYVLALSMSHDVTLLDGQSTRQPNINVFLDTIFERLNQAIEICERSPINLISDQILETDLETQKAFNFIETVVMTNFYIFDSSQQPIKNGIIRLFPFVC
;
A
#
# COMPACT_ATOMS: atom_id res chain seq x y z
N MET A 1 38.14 1.02 10.92
CA MET A 1 39.27 0.76 11.84
C MET A 1 39.12 -0.60 12.55
N PHE A 2 38.18 -0.77 13.50
CA PHE A 2 38.05 -1.99 14.33
C PHE A 2 37.95 -3.30 13.53
N LYS A 3 37.18 -3.33 12.43
CA LYS A 3 37.13 -4.48 11.52
C LYS A 3 38.53 -4.96 11.06
N GLY A 4 39.44 -4.04 10.76
CA GLY A 4 40.79 -4.36 10.32
C GLY A 4 41.64 -4.92 11.47
N LEU A 5 41.45 -4.39 12.69
CA LEU A 5 42.12 -4.85 13.89
C LEU A 5 41.82 -6.32 14.16
N PHE A 6 40.54 -6.68 14.32
CA PHE A 6 40.13 -8.06 14.61
C PHE A 6 40.39 -9.01 13.44
N ARG A 7 40.38 -8.52 12.20
CA ARG A 7 40.76 -9.34 11.05
C ARG A 7 42.24 -9.74 11.08
N ASN A 8 43.13 -8.85 11.51
CA ASN A 8 44.57 -9.06 11.45
C ASN A 8 45.15 -9.69 12.73
N PHE A 9 44.61 -9.34 13.90
CA PHE A 9 45.15 -9.74 15.21
C PHE A 9 44.30 -10.78 15.94
N GLY A 10 43.17 -11.20 15.36
CA GLY A 10 42.32 -12.24 15.96
C GLY A 10 41.82 -11.85 17.36
N LEU A 11 42.00 -12.75 18.32
CA LEU A 11 41.58 -12.60 19.71
C LEU A 11 42.57 -11.86 20.61
N ALA A 12 43.74 -11.46 20.12
CA ALA A 12 44.84 -10.94 20.96
C ALA A 12 44.45 -9.76 21.86
N PHE A 13 43.48 -8.94 21.45
CA PHE A 13 42.98 -7.79 22.22
C PHE A 13 41.54 -7.97 22.70
N PHE A 14 40.94 -9.13 22.45
CA PHE A 14 39.49 -9.33 22.63
C PHE A 14 39.06 -9.12 24.08
N ASP A 15 39.78 -9.71 25.04
CA ASP A 15 39.46 -9.59 26.47
C ASP A 15 39.50 -8.15 26.96
N ASN A 16 40.56 -7.40 26.61
CA ASN A 16 40.68 -5.99 26.95
C ASN A 16 39.51 -5.15 26.39
N PHE A 17 39.07 -5.45 25.17
CA PHE A 17 37.95 -4.73 24.57
C PHE A 17 36.60 -5.16 25.14
N ILE A 18 36.42 -6.40 25.60
CA ILE A 18 35.19 -6.84 26.27
C ILE A 18 35.04 -6.13 27.62
N GLU A 19 36.12 -6.02 28.40
CA GLU A 19 36.10 -5.26 29.67
C GLU A 19 35.70 -3.80 29.43
N GLN A 20 36.33 -3.15 28.45
CA GLN A 20 35.99 -1.78 28.05
C GLN A 20 34.54 -1.63 27.54
N LEU A 21 34.00 -2.63 26.82
CA LEU A 21 32.61 -2.61 26.36
C LEU A 21 31.63 -2.58 27.54
N ASN A 22 31.88 -3.38 28.56
CA ASN A 22 31.07 -3.40 29.77
C ASN A 22 31.14 -2.04 30.49
N GLU A 23 32.33 -1.46 30.63
CA GLU A 23 32.48 -0.12 31.23
C GLU A 23 31.72 0.96 30.44
N LEU A 24 31.83 0.97 29.11
CA LEU A 24 31.18 1.95 28.25
C LEU A 24 29.65 1.88 28.29
N VAL A 25 29.07 0.68 28.42
CA VAL A 25 27.61 0.48 28.50
C VAL A 25 27.08 0.82 29.90
N HIS A 26 27.90 0.65 30.95
CA HIS A 26 27.54 0.97 32.33
C HIS A 26 27.93 2.38 32.78
N GLU A 27 28.49 3.20 31.89
CA GLU A 27 28.87 4.58 32.17
C GLU A 27 27.61 5.43 32.47
N LYS A 28 27.20 5.46 33.75
CA LYS A 28 26.03 6.21 34.26
C LYS A 28 26.30 7.69 34.50
N ILE A 29 27.56 8.12 34.40
CA ILE A 29 27.98 9.47 34.75
C ILE A 29 28.05 10.31 33.47
N THR A 30 27.27 11.39 33.43
CA THR A 30 27.27 12.51 32.46
C THR A 30 26.58 12.32 31.11
N LYS A 31 26.23 13.48 30.51
CA LYS A 31 25.63 13.77 29.18
C LYS A 31 26.28 13.07 27.95
N LYS A 32 27.09 12.04 28.13
CA LYS A 32 27.88 11.31 27.11
C LYS A 32 27.42 9.86 26.88
N GLN A 33 26.43 9.36 27.61
CA GLN A 33 25.94 7.97 27.49
C GLN A 33 25.68 7.57 26.02
N GLU A 34 25.03 8.42 25.23
CA GLU A 34 24.79 8.18 23.80
C GLU A 34 26.10 7.94 23.03
N SER A 35 27.11 8.76 23.29
CA SER A 35 28.42 8.65 22.62
C SER A 35 29.19 7.41 23.02
N SER A 36 29.10 6.98 24.28
CA SER A 36 29.71 5.73 24.78
C SER A 36 29.07 4.51 24.12
N HIS A 37 27.74 4.46 24.06
CA HIS A 37 27.03 3.40 23.32
C HIS A 37 27.33 3.42 21.83
N ARG A 38 27.50 4.58 21.20
CA ARG A 38 27.88 4.68 19.79
C ARG A 38 29.25 4.04 19.54
N VAL A 39 30.24 4.29 20.40
CA VAL A 39 31.57 3.67 20.29
C VAL A 39 31.48 2.17 20.54
N ALA A 40 30.75 1.74 21.59
CA ALA A 40 30.54 0.34 21.88
C ALA A 40 29.90 -0.41 20.70
N ALA A 41 28.85 0.16 20.09
CA ALA A 41 28.19 -0.39 18.93
C ALA A 41 29.14 -0.51 17.71
N GLN A 42 29.99 0.49 17.46
CA GLN A 42 31.00 0.44 16.39
C GLN A 42 32.08 -0.61 16.64
N LEU A 43 32.50 -0.78 17.89
CA LEU A 43 33.48 -1.78 18.30
C LEU A 43 32.93 -3.19 18.10
N VAL A 44 31.70 -3.46 18.57
CA VAL A 44 30.98 -4.72 18.34
C VAL A 44 30.83 -5.02 16.85
N ALA A 45 30.37 -4.04 16.04
CA ALA A 45 30.27 -4.20 14.60
C ALA A 45 31.61 -4.55 13.97
N GLY A 46 32.69 -3.94 14.47
CA GLY A 46 34.07 -4.23 14.09
C GLY A 46 34.51 -5.65 14.41
N MET A 47 34.24 -6.12 15.63
CA MET A 47 34.55 -7.49 16.08
C MET A 47 33.86 -8.53 15.20
N ILE A 48 32.53 -8.44 15.06
CA ILE A 48 31.75 -9.41 14.29
C ILE A 48 32.11 -9.36 12.80
N CYS A 49 32.33 -8.17 12.22
CA CYS A 49 32.74 -8.07 10.82
C CYS A 49 34.19 -8.54 10.59
N GLY A 50 35.06 -8.39 11.59
CA GLY A 50 36.47 -8.81 11.56
C GLY A 50 36.63 -10.32 11.66
N SER A 51 35.70 -11.00 12.33
CA SER A 51 35.73 -12.45 12.55
C SER A 51 35.30 -13.31 11.35
N LYS A 52 35.09 -12.69 10.16
CA LYS A 52 34.64 -13.37 8.93
C LYS A 52 35.46 -14.62 8.55
N ASN A 53 36.75 -14.63 8.86
CA ASN A 53 37.70 -15.67 8.48
C ASN A 53 38.32 -16.39 9.70
N TRP A 54 37.73 -16.24 10.89
CA TRP A 54 38.23 -16.88 12.10
C TRP A 54 37.89 -18.38 12.13
N THR A 55 38.63 -19.14 12.93
CA THR A 55 38.32 -20.56 13.19
C THR A 55 37.04 -20.68 14.02
N LEU A 56 36.44 -21.88 14.02
CA LEU A 56 35.22 -22.14 14.78
C LEU A 56 35.41 -21.92 16.29
N GLU A 57 36.57 -22.31 16.83
CA GLU A 57 36.94 -22.12 18.23
C GLU A 57 36.96 -20.63 18.61
N MET A 58 37.64 -19.80 17.82
CA MET A 58 37.68 -18.36 18.04
C MET A 58 36.29 -17.71 17.93
N LEU A 59 35.45 -18.23 17.02
CA LEU A 59 34.06 -17.78 16.91
C LEU A 59 33.22 -18.20 18.11
N ASN A 60 33.43 -19.39 18.67
CA ASN A 60 32.73 -19.81 19.89
C ASN A 60 33.09 -18.88 21.04
N GLU A 61 34.37 -18.63 21.27
CA GLU A 61 34.82 -17.73 22.34
C GLU A 61 34.27 -16.31 22.16
N LEU A 62 34.27 -15.78 20.93
CA LEU A 62 33.67 -14.48 20.61
C LEU A 62 32.20 -14.42 21.04
N TRP A 63 31.40 -15.41 20.63
CA TRP A 63 29.97 -15.40 20.86
C TRP A 63 29.58 -15.77 22.30
N GLU A 64 30.36 -16.60 22.99
CA GLU A 64 30.16 -16.91 24.41
C GLU A 64 30.23 -15.65 25.28
N LYS A 65 31.18 -14.75 25.00
CA LYS A 65 31.30 -13.47 25.73
C LYS A 65 30.35 -12.40 25.20
N LEU A 66 30.09 -12.36 23.89
CA LEU A 66 29.31 -11.29 23.27
C LEU A 66 27.80 -11.48 23.37
N THR A 67 27.28 -12.72 23.37
CA THR A 67 25.85 -12.99 23.52
C THR A 67 25.26 -12.42 24.81
N PRO A 68 25.80 -12.68 26.02
CA PRO A 68 25.23 -12.13 27.26
C PRO A 68 25.27 -10.60 27.27
N PHE A 69 26.37 -10.00 26.80
CA PHE A 69 26.51 -8.54 26.65
C PHE A 69 25.43 -7.95 25.72
N LEU A 70 25.24 -8.54 24.53
CA LEU A 70 24.23 -8.05 23.59
C LEU A 70 22.80 -8.25 24.12
N THR A 71 22.54 -9.35 24.84
CA THR A 71 21.25 -9.57 25.49
C THR A 71 20.96 -8.47 26.52
N GLU A 72 21.94 -8.15 27.37
CA GLU A 72 21.81 -7.07 28.35
C GLU A 72 21.56 -5.71 27.68
N VAL A 73 22.36 -5.38 26.66
CA VAL A 73 22.19 -4.14 25.90
C VAL A 73 20.79 -4.05 25.29
N CYS A 74 20.33 -5.11 24.62
CA CYS A 74 19.02 -5.15 23.98
C CYS A 74 17.85 -5.07 24.98
N ASN A 75 18.07 -5.50 26.23
CA ASN A 75 17.09 -5.41 27.30
C ASN A 75 17.02 -4.03 27.95
N ASN A 76 18.04 -3.19 27.76
CA ASN A 76 18.19 -1.88 28.39
C ASN A 76 18.30 -0.73 27.38
N LEU A 77 17.69 -0.89 26.19
CA LEU A 77 17.70 0.15 25.16
C LEU A 77 16.86 1.36 25.57
N ASN A 78 17.31 2.55 25.18
CA ASN A 78 16.53 3.79 25.24
C ASN A 78 16.40 4.40 23.84
N SER A 79 15.60 5.47 23.71
CA SER A 79 15.33 6.11 22.42
C SER A 79 16.57 6.72 21.75
N GLU A 80 17.51 7.24 22.54
CA GLU A 80 18.73 7.88 22.04
C GLU A 80 19.71 6.83 21.47
N VAL A 81 19.82 5.70 22.15
CA VAL A 81 20.82 4.65 21.88
C VAL A 81 20.35 3.64 20.83
N LEU A 82 19.03 3.45 20.66
CA LEU A 82 18.44 2.51 19.70
C LEU A 82 18.98 2.69 18.28
N SER A 83 19.15 3.94 17.84
CA SER A 83 19.63 4.27 16.49
C SER A 83 21.04 3.71 16.22
N HIS A 84 21.93 3.78 17.21
CA HIS A 84 23.31 3.33 17.13
C HIS A 84 23.42 1.81 17.05
N TRP A 85 22.64 1.09 17.87
CA TRP A 85 22.60 -0.38 17.80
C TRP A 85 21.92 -0.89 16.54
N ASN A 86 20.87 -0.22 16.07
CA ASN A 86 20.26 -0.54 14.79
C ASN A 86 21.28 -0.39 13.64
N ALA A 87 22.05 0.71 13.62
CA ALA A 87 23.12 0.90 12.64
C ALA A 87 24.24 -0.16 12.75
N CYS A 88 24.57 -0.60 13.97
CA CYS A 88 25.51 -1.69 14.21
C CYS A 88 25.03 -3.01 13.58
N PHE A 89 23.82 -3.47 13.89
CA PHE A 89 23.26 -4.69 13.30
C PHE A 89 23.10 -4.59 11.78
N PHE A 90 22.66 -3.43 11.28
CA PHE A 90 22.62 -3.16 9.84
C PHE A 90 24.00 -3.36 9.20
N TYR A 91 25.05 -2.74 9.74
CA TYR A 91 26.41 -2.85 9.20
C TYR A 91 26.96 -4.29 9.25
N ILE A 92 26.64 -5.03 10.30
CA ILE A 92 27.01 -6.44 10.45
C ILE A 92 26.39 -7.29 9.34
N ILE A 93 25.12 -7.07 9.02
CA ILE A 93 24.31 -7.92 8.16
C ILE A 93 24.43 -7.56 6.67
N VAL A 94 24.55 -6.28 6.34
CA VAL A 94 24.47 -5.80 4.95
C VAL A 94 25.56 -6.40 4.07
N ASN A 95 25.14 -6.86 2.89
CA ASN A 95 26.00 -7.49 1.87
C ASN A 95 26.80 -8.69 2.41
N LYS A 96 26.27 -9.41 3.40
CA LYS A 96 26.86 -10.66 3.92
C LYS A 96 26.10 -11.90 3.47
N ASP A 97 26.78 -13.04 3.56
CA ASP A 97 26.18 -14.35 3.42
C ASP A 97 25.50 -14.74 4.76
N PRO A 98 24.19 -15.05 4.77
CA PRO A 98 23.47 -15.42 5.99
C PRO A 98 24.07 -16.65 6.68
N ARG A 99 24.68 -17.58 5.94
CA ARG A 99 25.29 -18.80 6.51
C ARG A 99 26.46 -18.47 7.43
N ARG A 100 27.23 -17.42 7.10
CA ARG A 100 28.35 -16.95 7.92
C ARG A 100 27.88 -16.09 9.09
N MET A 101 26.73 -15.46 8.96
CA MET A 101 26.11 -14.61 9.98
C MET A 101 25.04 -15.35 10.79
N PHE A 102 25.01 -16.68 10.74
CA PHE A 102 23.94 -17.47 11.36
C PHE A 102 23.83 -17.20 12.87
N ARG A 103 24.93 -16.92 13.56
CA ARG A 103 24.93 -16.60 15.01
C ARG A 103 24.24 -15.27 15.31
N VAL A 104 24.42 -14.27 14.44
CA VAL A 104 23.70 -12.99 14.53
C VAL A 104 22.21 -13.20 14.28
N ILE A 105 21.87 -13.98 13.25
CA ILE A 105 20.49 -14.31 12.92
C ILE A 105 19.82 -15.05 14.08
N HIS A 106 20.49 -16.08 14.61
CA HIS A 106 20.00 -16.85 15.75
C HIS A 106 19.82 -15.96 16.97
N PHE A 107 20.79 -15.10 17.30
CA PHE A 107 20.68 -14.12 18.39
C PHE A 107 19.44 -13.23 18.22
N LEU A 108 19.24 -12.63 17.04
CA LEU A 108 18.06 -11.81 16.78
C LEU A 108 16.75 -12.60 16.90
N CYS A 109 16.73 -13.88 16.52
CA CYS A 109 15.57 -14.75 16.70
C CYS A 109 15.33 -15.08 18.18
N THR A 110 16.38 -15.28 18.98
CA THR A 110 16.24 -15.50 20.43
C THR A 110 15.62 -14.29 21.14
N LEU A 111 15.82 -13.07 20.63
CA LEU A 111 15.17 -11.87 21.18
C LEU A 111 13.65 -11.88 21.00
N ILE A 112 13.12 -12.60 20.00
CA ILE A 112 11.69 -12.78 19.77
C ILE A 112 11.08 -13.68 20.84
N ASN A 113 11.77 -14.79 21.15
CA ASN A 113 11.27 -15.83 22.05
C ASN A 113 11.39 -15.46 23.53
N ALA A 114 12.17 -14.42 23.85
CA ALA A 114 12.36 -13.97 25.23
C ALA A 114 11.07 -13.33 25.75
N LYS A 115 10.35 -14.04 26.65
CA LYS A 115 9.13 -13.56 27.33
C LYS A 115 9.30 -12.12 27.80
N SER A 116 8.38 -11.24 27.39
CA SER A 116 8.41 -9.81 27.68
C SER A 116 8.05 -9.51 29.13
N THR A 117 9.00 -9.67 30.04
CA THR A 117 8.95 -9.05 31.38
C THR A 117 9.42 -7.59 31.36
N LEU A 118 9.68 -7.03 30.17
CA LEU A 118 10.28 -5.72 29.96
C LEU A 118 9.23 -4.68 29.55
N ASN A 119 9.61 -3.40 29.63
CA ASN A 119 8.75 -2.30 29.22
C ASN A 119 8.35 -2.39 27.72
N THR A 120 7.22 -1.76 27.37
CA THR A 120 6.69 -1.73 26.00
C THR A 120 7.67 -1.16 24.97
N PHE A 121 8.52 -0.22 25.38
CA PHE A 121 9.51 0.40 24.51
C PHE A 121 10.57 -0.61 24.06
N ASN A 122 11.09 -1.42 24.98
CA ASN A 122 12.12 -2.43 24.70
C ASN A 122 11.57 -3.52 23.79
N GLU A 123 10.30 -3.89 23.96
CA GLU A 123 9.63 -4.80 23.04
C GLU A 123 9.56 -4.22 21.63
N SER A 124 9.11 -2.96 21.49
CA SER A 124 9.10 -2.26 20.20
C SER A 124 10.51 -2.12 19.59
N ALA A 125 11.53 -1.86 20.43
CA ALA A 125 12.93 -1.75 20.03
C ALA A 125 13.48 -3.07 19.49
N ARG A 126 13.16 -4.22 20.11
CA ARG A 126 13.55 -5.54 19.61
C ARG A 126 12.99 -5.81 18.22
N TRP A 127 11.70 -5.55 18.00
CA TRP A 127 11.08 -5.64 16.67
C TRP A 127 11.74 -4.70 15.66
N HIS A 128 12.14 -3.50 16.10
CA HIS A 128 12.90 -2.58 15.26
C HIS A 128 14.27 -3.15 14.85
N LEU A 129 14.98 -3.86 15.73
CA LEU A 129 16.24 -4.52 15.40
C LEU A 129 16.05 -5.72 14.45
N ILE A 130 14.99 -6.50 14.63
CA ILE A 130 14.66 -7.68 13.80
C ILE A 130 14.42 -7.30 12.34
N ARG A 131 13.90 -6.10 12.09
CA ARG A 131 13.77 -5.52 10.74
C ARG A 131 15.05 -5.65 9.90
N ASN A 132 16.24 -5.60 10.52
CA ASN A 132 17.51 -5.71 9.81
C ASN A 132 17.70 -7.05 9.08
N LEU A 133 16.96 -8.10 9.44
CA LEU A 133 16.95 -9.38 8.73
C LEU A 133 16.55 -9.24 7.26
N ASP A 134 15.77 -8.21 6.90
CA ASP A 134 15.39 -7.86 5.52
C ASP A 134 16.60 -7.71 4.60
N LYS A 135 17.76 -7.32 5.13
CA LYS A 135 18.99 -7.17 4.33
C LYS A 135 19.53 -8.49 3.78
N PHE A 136 19.10 -9.64 4.31
CA PHE A 136 19.37 -10.95 3.70
C PHE A 136 18.39 -11.29 2.56
N HIS A 137 17.32 -10.52 2.40
CA HIS A 137 16.29 -10.66 1.36
C HIS A 137 15.72 -12.10 1.34
N TRP A 138 15.58 -12.68 0.14
CA TRP A 138 15.07 -14.03 -0.11
C TRP A 138 15.95 -15.18 0.42
N ARG A 139 17.14 -14.92 0.97
CA ARG A 139 18.12 -15.96 1.34
C ARG A 139 17.84 -16.68 2.65
N ILE A 140 16.91 -16.18 3.46
CA ILE A 140 16.59 -16.73 4.80
C ILE A 140 15.09 -17.08 4.97
N PRO A 141 14.50 -17.90 4.08
CA PRO A 141 13.06 -18.18 4.12
C PRO A 141 12.62 -18.89 5.41
N SER A 142 13.42 -19.83 5.92
CA SER A 142 13.07 -20.58 7.15
C SER A 142 12.95 -19.68 8.37
N VAL A 143 13.85 -18.70 8.50
CA VAL A 143 13.84 -17.71 9.58
C VAL A 143 12.57 -16.87 9.50
N TRP A 144 12.20 -16.39 8.30
CA TRP A 144 10.96 -15.64 8.13
C TRP A 144 9.71 -16.45 8.47
N CYS A 145 9.69 -17.75 8.18
CA CYS A 145 8.59 -18.62 8.59
C CYS A 145 8.50 -18.77 10.12
N GLU A 146 9.62 -18.82 10.84
CA GLU A 146 9.62 -18.83 12.31
C GLU A 146 9.15 -17.49 12.87
N VAL A 147 9.68 -16.37 12.37
CA VAL A 147 9.27 -15.00 12.76
C VAL A 147 7.76 -14.81 12.54
N TYR A 148 7.25 -15.26 11.39
CA TYR A 148 5.84 -15.18 11.03
C TYR A 148 4.93 -15.89 12.04
N LYS A 149 5.31 -17.09 12.52
CA LYS A 149 4.53 -17.83 13.52
C LYS A 149 4.38 -17.04 14.82
N HIS A 150 5.45 -16.41 15.29
CA HIS A 150 5.42 -15.58 16.50
C HIS A 150 4.59 -14.31 16.30
N ILE A 151 4.67 -13.68 15.13
CA ILE A 151 3.89 -12.49 14.81
C ILE A 151 2.39 -12.79 14.79
N ALA A 152 1.98 -13.94 14.25
CA ALA A 152 0.57 -14.30 14.13
C ALA A 152 -0.17 -14.31 15.49
N GLU A 153 0.53 -14.64 16.57
CA GLU A 153 0.01 -14.64 17.94
C GLU A 153 -0.10 -13.24 18.56
N LEU A 154 0.64 -12.25 18.03
CA LEU A 154 0.79 -10.91 18.63
C LEU A 154 0.03 -9.80 17.87
N LEU A 155 -0.83 -10.16 16.92
CA LEU A 155 -1.53 -9.17 16.07
C LEU A 155 -2.49 -8.26 16.84
N ASP A 156 -3.00 -8.68 18.00
CA ASP A 156 -3.88 -7.92 18.91
C ASP A 156 -3.14 -7.26 20.09
N HIS A 157 -1.81 -7.14 20.02
CA HIS A 157 -1.00 -6.55 21.08
C HIS A 157 -1.52 -5.17 21.52
N SER A 158 -1.55 -4.88 22.81
CA SER A 158 -2.21 -3.68 23.38
C SER A 158 -1.58 -2.35 22.96
N SER A 159 -0.25 -2.32 22.77
CA SER A 159 0.47 -1.10 22.41
C SER A 159 0.59 -0.87 20.89
N LEU A 160 0.17 0.32 20.45
CA LEU A 160 0.32 0.80 19.06
C LEU A 160 1.77 0.80 18.58
N SER A 161 2.73 1.15 19.44
CA SER A 161 4.15 1.24 19.05
C SER A 161 4.74 -0.13 18.71
N VAL A 162 4.32 -1.17 19.43
CA VAL A 162 4.68 -2.56 19.16
C VAL A 162 3.94 -3.06 17.92
N ARG A 163 2.62 -2.84 17.83
CA ARG A 163 1.82 -3.20 16.64
C ARG A 163 2.38 -2.62 15.35
N THR A 164 2.81 -1.36 15.36
CA THR A 164 3.40 -0.70 14.18
C THR A 164 4.71 -1.38 13.76
N ARG A 165 5.55 -1.82 14.71
CA ARG A 165 6.78 -2.54 14.38
C ARG A 165 6.50 -3.97 13.91
N ILE A 166 5.55 -4.66 14.54
CA ILE A 166 5.11 -6.00 14.15
C ILE A 166 4.53 -6.00 12.73
N ALA A 167 3.59 -5.10 12.45
CA ALA A 167 3.00 -4.92 11.12
C ALA A 167 4.07 -4.71 10.05
N TYR A 168 5.07 -3.90 10.37
CA TYR A 168 6.16 -3.64 9.46
C TYR A 168 7.05 -4.88 9.22
N VAL A 169 7.46 -5.59 10.27
CA VAL A 169 8.24 -6.83 10.16
C VAL A 169 7.45 -7.92 9.43
N LEU A 170 6.13 -7.98 9.64
CA LEU A 170 5.23 -8.89 8.94
C LEU A 170 5.22 -8.61 7.42
N ALA A 171 5.08 -7.34 7.03
CA ALA A 171 5.16 -6.96 5.62
C ALA A 171 6.52 -7.32 5.00
N LEU A 172 7.62 -7.14 5.74
CA LEU A 172 8.96 -7.55 5.29
C LEU A 172 9.09 -9.07 5.14
N SER A 173 8.47 -9.86 6.01
CA SER A 173 8.52 -11.33 5.91
C SER A 173 7.90 -11.86 4.62
N MET A 174 6.94 -11.13 4.06
CA MET A 174 6.23 -11.47 2.82
C MET A 174 6.74 -10.67 1.60
N SER A 175 7.76 -9.83 1.74
CA SER A 175 8.17 -8.87 0.70
C SER A 175 8.72 -9.50 -0.57
N HIS A 176 9.32 -10.70 -0.46
CA HIS A 176 9.82 -11.48 -1.59
C HIS A 176 8.94 -12.68 -1.91
N ASP A 177 7.69 -12.70 -1.45
CA ASP A 177 6.68 -13.59 -1.98
C ASP A 177 6.34 -13.13 -3.41
N VAL A 178 7.10 -13.63 -4.39
CA VAL A 178 6.99 -13.25 -5.80
C VAL A 178 6.51 -14.45 -6.61
N THR A 179 5.54 -14.24 -7.49
CA THR A 179 5.14 -15.24 -8.49
C THR A 179 5.94 -15.02 -9.77
N PHE A 180 6.83 -15.95 -10.08
CA PHE A 180 7.58 -15.96 -11.35
C PHE A 180 6.73 -16.51 -12.50
N PHE A 181 7.16 -16.28 -13.75
CA PHE A 181 6.47 -16.68 -14.98
C PHE A 181 6.06 -18.18 -15.06
N ASN A 182 6.69 -19.05 -14.27
CA ASN A 182 6.39 -20.48 -14.20
C ASN A 182 5.48 -20.88 -13.02
N ASN A 183 4.79 -19.93 -12.39
CA ASN A 183 3.96 -20.15 -11.19
C ASN A 183 4.69 -20.83 -10.01
N GLN A 184 6.02 -20.77 -9.98
CA GLN A 184 6.78 -21.29 -8.85
C GLN A 184 6.62 -20.35 -7.65
N SER A 185 6.03 -20.88 -6.58
CA SER A 185 5.95 -20.18 -5.30
C SER A 185 7.31 -20.14 -4.62
N THR A 186 7.60 -19.02 -3.96
CA THR A 186 8.80 -18.92 -3.14
C THR A 186 8.66 -19.72 -1.85
N ARG A 187 9.80 -19.97 -1.18
CA ARG A 187 9.82 -20.62 0.15
C ARG A 187 9.45 -19.67 1.29
N GLN A 188 9.17 -18.40 0.99
CA GLN A 188 8.81 -17.40 1.99
C GLN A 188 7.34 -17.53 2.44
N PRO A 189 6.97 -16.93 3.58
CA PRO A 189 5.58 -16.79 3.98
C PRO A 189 4.73 -16.21 2.85
N ASN A 190 3.65 -16.91 2.51
CA ASN A 190 2.77 -16.53 1.43
C ASN A 190 1.64 -15.62 1.93
N ILE A 191 1.40 -14.52 1.24
CA ILE A 191 0.36 -13.58 1.66
C ILE A 191 -1.04 -14.19 1.63
N ASN A 192 -1.36 -15.06 0.66
CA ASN A 192 -2.70 -15.64 0.56
C ASN A 192 -2.96 -16.57 1.75
N ILE A 193 -1.96 -17.36 2.15
CA ILE A 193 -2.04 -18.23 3.33
C ILE A 193 -2.27 -17.39 4.59
N PHE A 194 -1.56 -16.27 4.73
CA PHE A 194 -1.78 -15.35 5.84
C PHE A 194 -3.20 -14.81 5.87
N LEU A 195 -3.69 -14.32 4.73
CA LEU A 195 -5.03 -13.75 4.63
C LEU A 195 -6.13 -14.79 4.87
N ASP A 196 -5.93 -16.01 4.41
CA ASP A 196 -6.86 -17.13 4.67
C ASP A 196 -6.91 -17.42 6.18
N THR A 197 -5.76 -17.43 6.85
CA THR A 197 -5.64 -17.66 8.29
C THR A 197 -6.31 -16.56 9.12
N ILE A 198 -6.22 -15.30 8.71
CA ILE A 198 -6.81 -14.18 9.46
C ILE A 198 -8.26 -13.86 9.10
N SER A 199 -8.77 -14.41 7.99
CA SER A 199 -10.08 -14.03 7.42
C SER A 199 -11.24 -14.16 8.40
N GLU A 200 -11.38 -15.32 9.07
CA GLU A 200 -12.44 -15.58 10.04
C GLU A 200 -12.35 -14.64 11.26
N ARG A 201 -11.13 -14.47 11.80
CA ARG A 201 -10.87 -13.57 12.94
C ARG A 201 -11.15 -12.11 12.58
N LEU A 202 -10.86 -11.72 11.34
CA LEU A 202 -11.13 -10.37 10.84
C LEU A 202 -12.63 -10.10 10.71
N ASN A 203 -13.40 -11.06 10.19
CA ASN A 203 -14.87 -10.94 10.11
C ASN A 203 -15.48 -10.75 11.51
N GLN A 204 -15.07 -11.58 12.47
CA GLN A 204 -15.53 -11.47 13.86
C GLN A 204 -15.17 -10.12 14.47
N ALA A 205 -13.94 -9.64 14.27
CA ALA A 205 -13.49 -8.34 14.77
C ALA A 205 -14.33 -7.19 14.19
N ILE A 206 -14.65 -7.24 12.89
CA ILE A 206 -15.48 -6.23 12.23
C ILE A 206 -16.90 -6.23 12.79
N GLU A 207 -17.54 -7.39 12.94
CA GLU A 207 -18.88 -7.49 13.53
C GLU A 207 -18.95 -6.91 14.93
N ILE A 208 -17.91 -7.13 15.75
CA ILE A 208 -17.79 -6.55 17.09
C ILE A 208 -17.69 -5.02 16.99
N CYS A 209 -16.81 -4.50 16.12
CA CYS A 209 -16.63 -3.07 15.95
C CYS A 209 -17.84 -2.36 15.32
N GLU A 210 -18.65 -3.04 14.50
CA GLU A 210 -19.89 -2.48 13.93
C GLU A 210 -21.00 -2.29 14.96
N ARG A 211 -20.97 -3.03 16.08
CA ARG A 211 -21.92 -2.84 17.19
C ARG A 211 -21.64 -1.58 18.00
N LEU A 212 -20.48 -0.94 17.80
CA LEU A 212 -20.10 0.26 18.54
C LEU A 212 -20.81 1.52 18.00
N PRO A 213 -21.18 2.45 18.89
CA PRO A 213 -21.65 3.79 18.51
C PRO A 213 -20.67 4.54 17.61
N ILE A 214 -21.19 5.22 16.58
CA ILE A 214 -20.46 5.97 15.52
C ILE A 214 -19.68 7.19 16.06
N ASN A 215 -19.74 7.49 17.36
CA ASN A 215 -19.14 8.70 17.97
C ASN A 215 -18.05 8.40 19.04
N LEU A 216 -17.62 7.15 19.20
CA LEU A 216 -16.64 6.76 20.24
C LEU A 216 -15.21 7.10 19.82
N ILE A 217 -14.52 7.91 20.62
CA ILE A 217 -13.13 8.28 20.41
C ILE A 217 -12.21 7.08 20.70
N SER A 218 -11.06 6.97 20.01
CA SER A 218 -10.00 5.96 20.26
C SER A 218 -9.73 5.71 21.75
N ASP A 219 -9.60 6.78 22.54
CA ASP A 219 -9.38 6.71 23.99
C ASP A 219 -10.56 6.10 24.76
N GLN A 220 -11.79 6.31 24.31
CA GLN A 220 -12.99 5.71 24.91
C GLN A 220 -13.18 4.24 24.51
N ILE A 221 -12.67 3.81 23.34
CA ILE A 221 -12.65 2.41 22.92
C ILE A 221 -11.63 1.61 23.76
N LEU A 222 -10.52 2.23 24.17
CA LEU A 222 -9.56 1.62 25.10
C LEU A 222 -10.14 1.40 26.51
N GLU A 223 -11.23 2.10 26.87
CA GLU A 223 -11.98 1.93 28.12
C GLU A 223 -13.15 0.93 28.01
N THR A 224 -13.43 0.38 26.83
CA THR A 224 -14.46 -0.65 26.61
C THR A 224 -13.98 -2.06 26.96
N ASP A 225 -14.87 -3.06 26.82
CA ASP A 225 -14.57 -4.48 27.03
C ASP A 225 -13.29 -4.93 26.31
N LEU A 226 -12.52 -5.78 26.99
CA LEU A 226 -11.23 -6.30 26.51
C LEU A 226 -11.30 -6.94 25.11
N GLU A 227 -12.43 -7.57 24.78
CA GLU A 227 -12.66 -8.19 23.46
C GLU A 227 -12.77 -7.14 22.35
N THR A 228 -13.48 -6.05 22.59
CA THR A 228 -13.61 -4.92 21.68
C THR A 228 -12.27 -4.24 21.45
N GLN A 229 -11.49 -4.06 22.51
CA GLN A 229 -10.15 -3.48 22.43
C GLN A 229 -9.22 -4.36 21.58
N LYS A 230 -9.23 -5.68 21.78
CA LYS A 230 -8.44 -6.62 20.99
C LYS A 230 -8.87 -6.67 19.53
N ALA A 231 -10.17 -6.65 19.26
CA ALA A 231 -10.72 -6.59 17.90
C ALA A 231 -10.26 -5.33 17.17
N PHE A 232 -10.34 -4.17 17.83
CA PHE A 232 -9.88 -2.90 17.25
C PHE A 232 -8.37 -2.90 16.98
N ASN A 233 -7.58 -3.32 17.98
CA ASN A 233 -6.12 -3.41 17.86
C ASN A 233 -5.69 -4.34 16.71
N PHE A 234 -6.40 -5.46 16.55
CA PHE A 234 -6.18 -6.40 15.46
C PHE A 234 -6.45 -5.78 14.08
N ILE A 235 -7.60 -5.12 13.92
CA ILE A 235 -7.95 -4.42 12.66
C ILE A 235 -6.89 -3.37 12.34
N GLU A 236 -6.44 -2.60 13.34
CA GLU A 236 -5.41 -1.60 13.14
C GLU A 236 -4.09 -2.21 12.67
N THR A 237 -3.62 -3.31 13.28
CA THR A 237 -2.42 -4.02 12.82
C THR A 237 -2.56 -4.49 11.38
N VAL A 238 -3.72 -5.01 10.98
CA VAL A 238 -3.96 -5.47 9.60
C VAL A 238 -3.91 -4.32 8.61
N VAL A 239 -4.52 -3.17 8.93
CA VAL A 239 -4.46 -1.96 8.10
C VAL A 239 -3.01 -1.46 7.96
N LEU A 240 -2.25 -1.44 9.07
CA LEU A 240 -0.83 -1.07 9.05
C LEU A 240 -0.02 -2.00 8.16
N THR A 241 -0.22 -3.30 8.33
CA THR A 241 0.48 -4.34 7.55
C THR A 241 0.17 -4.17 6.06
N ASN A 242 -1.09 -3.92 5.70
CA ASN A 242 -1.48 -3.68 4.32
C ASN A 242 -0.74 -2.47 3.72
N SER A 243 -0.71 -1.34 4.43
CA SER A 243 0.04 -0.16 3.95
C SER A 243 1.53 -0.44 3.75
N ASP A 244 2.16 -1.18 4.66
CA ASP A 244 3.57 -1.55 4.55
C ASP A 244 3.82 -2.56 3.42
N ILE A 245 2.92 -3.51 3.18
CA ILE A 245 3.04 -4.46 2.05
C ILE A 245 3.14 -3.71 0.72
N PHE A 246 2.30 -2.67 0.51
CA PHE A 246 2.35 -1.87 -0.72
C PHE A 246 3.68 -1.14 -0.92
N TYR A 247 4.34 -0.75 0.17
CA TYR A 247 5.59 -0.01 0.10
C TYR A 247 6.81 -0.93 -0.07
N TYR A 248 6.83 -2.10 0.57
CA TYR A 248 8.01 -2.97 0.63
C TYR A 248 7.95 -4.21 -0.26
N SER A 249 6.76 -4.70 -0.63
CA SER A 249 6.63 -5.89 -1.46
C SER A 249 7.10 -5.64 -2.88
N GLN A 250 7.83 -6.59 -3.45
CA GLN A 250 8.26 -6.55 -4.85
C GLN A 250 7.08 -6.79 -5.82
N GLN A 251 6.05 -7.50 -5.36
CA GLN A 251 4.79 -7.70 -6.07
C GLN A 251 3.65 -7.49 -5.07
N PRO A 252 3.27 -6.23 -4.81
CA PRO A 252 2.27 -5.92 -3.79
C PRO A 252 0.89 -6.43 -4.18
N ILE A 253 0.63 -6.63 -5.47
CA ILE A 253 -0.70 -6.95 -5.97
C ILE A 253 -0.85 -8.45 -6.09
N LYS A 254 -1.49 -9.03 -5.10
CA LYS A 254 -1.86 -10.45 -5.08
C LYS A 254 -3.35 -10.59 -4.86
N ASN A 255 -3.93 -11.66 -5.41
CA ASN A 255 -5.36 -11.93 -5.30
C ASN A 255 -5.85 -11.97 -3.84
N GLY A 256 -4.98 -12.34 -2.89
CA GLY A 256 -5.29 -12.26 -1.47
C GLY A 256 -5.60 -10.84 -1.00
N ILE A 257 -4.80 -9.83 -1.37
CA ILE A 257 -5.04 -8.44 -0.92
C ILE A 257 -6.38 -7.92 -1.45
N ILE A 258 -6.85 -8.40 -2.60
CA ILE A 258 -8.20 -8.09 -3.10
C ILE A 258 -9.25 -8.52 -2.07
N ARG A 259 -9.12 -9.70 -1.46
CA ARG A 259 -10.05 -10.15 -0.41
C ARG A 259 -10.08 -9.23 0.80
N LEU A 260 -9.02 -8.46 1.06
CA LEU A 260 -9.03 -7.44 2.11
C LEU A 260 -9.80 -6.18 1.73
N PHE A 261 -10.03 -5.95 0.43
CA PHE A 261 -10.60 -4.71 -0.06
C PHE A 261 -12.04 -4.44 0.44
N PRO A 262 -13.00 -5.39 0.40
CA PRO A 262 -14.30 -5.21 1.02
C PRO A 262 -14.19 -4.78 2.50
N PHE A 263 -13.27 -5.40 3.25
CA PHE A 263 -13.03 -5.08 4.66
C PHE A 263 -12.44 -3.68 4.86
N LEU A 264 -11.45 -3.28 4.06
CA LEU A 264 -10.88 -1.92 4.10
C LEU A 264 -11.95 -0.86 3.77
N CYS A 265 -12.90 -1.20 2.91
CA CYS A 265 -14.06 -0.35 2.64
C CYS A 265 -15.03 -0.32 3.83
N GLU A 266 -15.22 -1.42 4.56
CA GLU A 266 -16.17 -1.52 5.69
C GLU A 266 -15.80 -0.67 6.92
N ILE A 267 -14.52 -0.35 7.11
CA ILE A 267 -14.02 0.47 8.24
C ILE A 267 -14.40 1.96 8.05
N LYS A 268 -15.70 2.27 8.06
CA LYS A 268 -16.26 3.62 8.24
C LYS A 268 -17.21 3.68 9.43
N SER A 269 -17.74 2.54 9.91
CA SER A 269 -18.58 2.48 11.11
C SER A 269 -17.80 2.75 12.40
N ILE A 270 -16.48 2.51 12.41
CA ILE A 270 -15.57 2.91 13.49
C ILE A 270 -15.22 4.40 13.34
N ALA A 271 -16.24 5.24 13.25
CA ALA A 271 -16.08 6.67 13.25
C ALA A 271 -15.79 7.11 14.70
N GLY A 272 -14.68 7.83 14.86
CA GLY A 272 -14.15 8.29 16.15
C GLY A 272 -12.69 7.87 16.42
N CYS A 273 -12.10 7.00 15.61
CA CYS A 273 -10.66 6.72 15.68
C CYS A 273 -9.80 7.93 15.32
N ASP A 274 -8.60 8.00 15.92
CA ASP A 274 -7.54 8.98 15.67
C ASP A 274 -7.41 9.37 14.18
N GLU A 275 -7.19 10.66 13.91
CA GLU A 275 -6.91 11.18 12.55
C GLU A 275 -5.76 10.41 11.85
N ASN A 276 -4.80 9.89 12.62
CA ASN A 276 -3.72 9.05 12.12
C ASN A 276 -4.20 7.71 11.55
N PHE A 277 -5.21 7.09 12.17
CA PHE A 277 -5.79 5.84 11.66
C PHE A 277 -6.59 6.09 10.38
N LYS A 278 -7.41 7.16 10.36
CA LYS A 278 -8.16 7.56 9.16
C LYS A 278 -7.22 7.83 7.98
N THR A 279 -6.13 8.56 8.20
CA THR A 279 -5.11 8.86 7.19
C THR A 279 -4.43 7.59 6.67
N ARG A 280 -4.15 6.61 7.54
CA ARG A 280 -3.56 5.33 7.13
C ARG A 280 -4.53 4.44 6.37
N LEU A 281 -5.81 4.47 6.74
CA LEU A 281 -6.86 3.75 6.04
C LEU A 281 -7.10 4.35 4.64
N THR A 282 -7.12 5.68 4.51
CA THR A 282 -7.21 6.33 3.20
C THR A 282 -5.98 6.04 2.35
N ALA A 283 -4.77 6.09 2.93
CA ALA A 283 -3.55 5.69 2.23
C ALA A 283 -3.59 4.22 1.77
N SER A 284 -4.04 3.30 2.63
CA SER A 284 -4.20 1.88 2.29
C SER A 284 -5.17 1.67 1.12
N ARG A 285 -6.29 2.41 1.10
CA ARG A 285 -7.25 2.42 -0.01
C ARG A 285 -6.61 2.99 -1.28
N GLN A 286 -5.88 4.09 -1.18
CA GLN A 286 -5.17 4.70 -2.33
C GLN A 286 -4.15 3.74 -2.94
N CYS A 287 -3.37 3.03 -2.11
CA CYS A 287 -2.37 2.09 -2.60
C CYS A 287 -2.98 0.98 -3.45
N VAL A 288 -4.16 0.46 -3.08
CA VAL A 288 -4.91 -0.51 -3.91
C VAL A 288 -5.27 0.10 -5.26
N GLY A 289 -5.78 1.34 -5.28
CA GLY A 289 -6.22 2.02 -6.51
C GLY A 289 -5.07 2.44 -7.45
N ILE A 290 -3.91 2.77 -6.90
CA ILE A 290 -2.73 3.21 -7.67
C ILE A 290 -2.00 2.02 -8.31
N SER A 291 -2.11 0.84 -7.71
CA SER A 291 -1.31 -0.33 -8.04
C SER A 291 -1.63 -0.93 -9.44
N TYR A 292 -0.61 -1.49 -10.12
CA TYR A 292 -0.66 -2.11 -11.45
C TYR A 292 -1.68 -3.28 -11.56
N LEU A 293 -2.84 -3.03 -12.12
CA LEU A 293 -3.93 -4.01 -12.19
C LEU A 293 -3.66 -5.05 -13.29
N ASN A 294 -3.39 -6.31 -12.92
CA ASN A 294 -3.40 -7.43 -13.87
C ASN A 294 -4.85 -7.74 -14.32
N LEU A 295 -5.06 -8.29 -15.52
CA LEU A 295 -6.37 -8.70 -16.02
C LEU A 295 -7.09 -9.70 -15.08
N SER A 296 -6.37 -10.63 -14.47
CA SER A 296 -6.91 -11.55 -13.46
C SER A 296 -7.35 -10.84 -12.18
N PHE A 297 -6.62 -9.78 -11.79
CA PHE A 297 -6.96 -8.92 -10.67
C PHE A 297 -8.27 -8.19 -10.94
N LEU A 298 -8.43 -7.60 -12.14
CA LEU A 298 -9.63 -6.88 -12.53
C LEU A 298 -10.88 -7.76 -12.42
N ASN A 299 -10.84 -8.99 -12.94
CA ASN A 299 -12.00 -9.89 -12.89
C ASN A 299 -12.40 -10.25 -11.45
N THR A 300 -11.41 -10.57 -10.60
CA THR A 300 -11.66 -10.92 -9.20
C THR A 300 -12.20 -9.71 -8.41
N PHE A 301 -11.66 -8.53 -8.69
CA PHE A 301 -12.09 -7.29 -8.06
C PHE A 301 -13.53 -6.91 -8.45
N VAL A 302 -13.88 -7.03 -9.74
CA VAL A 302 -15.26 -6.80 -10.22
C VAL A 302 -16.25 -7.76 -9.57
N GLN A 303 -15.89 -9.04 -9.42
CA GLN A 303 -16.72 -10.02 -8.70
C GLN A 303 -16.95 -9.63 -7.23
N GLN A 304 -15.96 -9.04 -6.55
CA GLN A 304 -16.14 -8.58 -5.18
C GLN A 304 -16.95 -7.30 -5.10
N LEU A 305 -16.78 -6.36 -6.04
CA LEU A 305 -17.59 -5.15 -6.11
C LEU A 305 -19.08 -5.47 -6.29
N SER A 306 -19.42 -6.42 -7.16
CA SER A 306 -20.82 -6.82 -7.38
C SER A 306 -21.43 -7.51 -6.15
N GLN A 307 -20.62 -8.22 -5.35
CA GLN A 307 -21.06 -8.73 -4.05
C GLN A 307 -21.33 -7.61 -3.04
N ILE A 308 -20.48 -6.58 -3.01
CA ILE A 308 -20.65 -5.40 -2.14
C ILE A 308 -21.90 -4.60 -2.50
N ASN A 309 -22.27 -4.53 -3.78
CA ASN A 309 -23.44 -3.78 -4.28
C ASN A 309 -24.77 -4.22 -3.62
N LYS A 310 -24.85 -5.43 -3.07
CA LYS A 310 -26.06 -5.92 -2.40
C LYS A 310 -26.41 -5.18 -1.10
N ASP A 311 -25.45 -4.49 -0.46
CA ASP A 311 -25.67 -3.76 0.79
C ASP A 311 -25.54 -2.23 0.60
N PRO A 312 -26.65 -1.47 0.75
CA PRO A 312 -26.65 0.00 0.62
C PRO A 312 -25.65 0.72 1.53
N ARG A 313 -25.32 0.15 2.71
CA ARG A 313 -24.36 0.76 3.65
C ARG A 313 -22.92 0.68 3.14
N ARG A 314 -22.61 -0.34 2.35
CA ARG A 314 -21.28 -0.58 1.76
C ARG A 314 -21.09 0.20 0.45
N MET A 315 -22.19 0.56 -0.21
CA MET A 315 -22.23 1.34 -1.46
C MET A 315 -21.50 2.70 -1.35
N PHE A 316 -21.78 3.50 -0.31
CA PHE A 316 -21.08 4.79 -0.08
C PHE A 316 -19.55 4.66 0.13
N ARG A 317 -19.07 3.45 0.41
CA ARG A 317 -17.67 3.17 0.75
C ARG A 317 -16.87 2.79 -0.49
N VAL A 318 -17.48 2.04 -1.41
CA VAL A 318 -16.99 1.78 -2.77
C VAL A 318 -16.88 3.08 -3.57
N ILE A 319 -17.88 3.95 -3.44
CA ILE A 319 -17.91 5.29 -4.04
C ILE A 319 -16.65 6.11 -3.68
N HIS A 320 -16.32 6.22 -2.39
CA HIS A 320 -15.17 7.02 -1.95
C HIS A 320 -13.85 6.45 -2.50
N PHE A 321 -13.72 5.12 -2.56
CA PHE A 321 -12.56 4.50 -3.19
C PHE A 321 -12.50 4.81 -4.69
N LEU A 322 -13.62 4.75 -5.41
CA LEU A 322 -13.66 5.04 -6.84
C LEU A 322 -13.35 6.52 -7.10
N CYS A 323 -13.87 7.46 -6.31
CA CYS A 323 -13.44 8.87 -6.34
C CYS A 323 -11.93 9.03 -6.09
N THR A 324 -11.37 8.22 -5.19
CA THR A 324 -9.93 8.23 -4.92
C THR A 324 -9.13 7.72 -6.11
N LEU A 325 -9.58 6.65 -6.75
CA LEU A 325 -8.97 6.07 -7.95
C LEU A 325 -9.02 7.06 -9.13
N ILE A 326 -10.12 7.80 -9.25
CA ILE A 326 -10.29 8.90 -10.23
C ILE A 326 -9.31 10.03 -9.93
N ASN A 327 -9.20 10.46 -8.67
CA ASN A 327 -8.34 11.60 -8.31
C ASN A 327 -6.83 11.29 -8.34
N THR A 328 -6.43 10.02 -8.39
CA THR A 328 -5.01 9.66 -8.52
C THR A 328 -4.51 9.88 -9.94
N LYS A 329 -3.85 11.02 -10.18
CA LYS A 329 -3.14 11.32 -11.44
C LYS A 329 -2.25 10.13 -11.82
N SER A 330 -2.51 9.56 -12.99
CA SER A 330 -1.75 8.41 -13.46
C SER A 330 -0.33 8.84 -13.79
N THR A 331 0.62 8.02 -13.35
CA THR A 331 2.02 8.10 -13.77
C THR A 331 2.25 7.07 -14.87
N SER A 332 2.55 7.59 -16.07
CA SER A 332 3.32 7.01 -17.18
C SER A 332 2.86 5.75 -17.93
N ASN A 333 1.88 4.95 -17.49
CA ASN A 333 1.46 3.74 -18.22
C ASN A 333 -0.01 3.77 -18.69
N THR A 334 -0.20 3.88 -20.01
CA THR A 334 -1.49 3.91 -20.71
C THR A 334 -2.35 2.67 -20.48
N PHE A 335 -1.74 1.49 -20.28
CA PHE A 335 -2.48 0.25 -20.01
C PHE A 335 -3.20 0.30 -18.65
N ASN A 336 -2.51 0.80 -17.62
CA ASN A 336 -3.09 0.92 -16.28
C ASN A 336 -4.22 1.96 -16.24
N GLU A 337 -4.06 3.07 -16.97
CA GLU A 337 -5.12 4.06 -17.14
C GLU A 337 -6.36 3.43 -17.76
N SER A 338 -6.22 2.70 -18.86
CA SER A 338 -7.34 2.02 -19.52
C SER A 338 -8.01 1.00 -18.58
N ALA A 339 -7.23 0.24 -17.83
CA ALA A 339 -7.73 -0.70 -16.82
C ALA A 339 -8.51 0.00 -15.69
N ARG A 340 -8.04 1.16 -15.22
CA ARG A 340 -8.74 1.98 -14.22
C ARG A 340 -10.10 2.47 -14.73
N TRP A 341 -10.17 2.96 -15.97
CA TRP A 341 -11.44 3.35 -16.58
C TRP A 341 -12.40 2.16 -16.77
N CYS A 342 -11.87 0.97 -17.02
CA CYS A 342 -12.66 -0.26 -17.04
C CYS A 342 -13.24 -0.60 -15.65
N LEU A 343 -12.53 -0.30 -14.56
CA LEU A 343 -13.08 -0.45 -13.21
C LEU A 343 -14.18 0.58 -12.93
N ILE A 344 -13.95 1.84 -13.30
CA ILE A 344 -14.92 2.93 -13.13
C ILE A 344 -16.21 2.64 -13.91
N ARG A 345 -16.12 1.99 -15.07
CA ARG A 345 -17.30 1.54 -15.82
C ARG A 345 -18.28 0.72 -14.97
N ASN A 346 -17.80 -0.11 -14.05
CA ASN A 346 -18.68 -0.93 -13.21
C ASN A 346 -19.48 -0.09 -12.20
N LEU A 347 -19.28 1.23 -12.15
CA LEU A 347 -20.19 2.14 -11.47
C LEU A 347 -21.63 2.06 -12.01
N ASP A 348 -21.80 1.62 -13.26
CA ASP A 348 -23.11 1.45 -13.88
C ASP A 348 -24.00 0.45 -13.12
N GLU A 349 -23.42 -0.55 -12.44
CA GLU A 349 -24.20 -1.46 -11.59
C GLU A 349 -24.97 -0.73 -10.46
N PHE A 350 -24.52 0.47 -10.07
CA PHE A 350 -25.17 1.30 -9.06
C PHE A 350 -26.23 2.25 -9.65
N HIS A 351 -26.32 2.33 -10.98
CA HIS A 351 -27.31 3.10 -11.74
C HIS A 351 -27.50 4.53 -11.20
N TRP A 352 -28.75 4.92 -10.90
CA TRP A 352 -29.15 6.24 -10.44
C TRP A 352 -28.81 6.55 -8.97
N ARG A 353 -28.28 5.59 -8.19
CA ARG A 353 -28.13 5.73 -6.72
C ARG A 353 -26.98 6.64 -6.30
N ILE A 354 -26.08 6.98 -7.22
CA ILE A 354 -24.78 7.62 -6.90
C ILE A 354 -24.49 8.90 -7.71
N PRO A 355 -25.42 9.86 -7.80
CA PRO A 355 -25.29 11.03 -8.67
C PRO A 355 -24.09 11.92 -8.35
N SER A 356 -23.75 12.10 -7.07
CA SER A 356 -22.60 12.94 -6.66
C SER A 356 -21.25 12.40 -7.16
N VAL A 357 -21.15 11.08 -7.32
CA VAL A 357 -19.94 10.39 -7.79
C VAL A 357 -19.77 10.60 -9.27
N TRP A 358 -20.85 10.44 -10.02
CA TRP A 358 -20.85 10.70 -11.46
C TRP A 358 -20.52 12.17 -11.76
N CYS A 359 -20.95 13.12 -10.92
CA CYS A 359 -20.54 14.51 -11.04
C CYS A 359 -19.03 14.73 -10.81
N GLU A 360 -18.40 14.00 -9.88
CA GLU A 360 -16.95 14.07 -9.67
C GLU A 360 -16.17 13.37 -10.79
N VAL A 361 -16.64 12.20 -11.25
CA VAL A 361 -16.12 11.50 -12.44
C VAL A 361 -16.13 12.44 -13.65
N TYR A 362 -17.25 13.12 -13.86
CA TYR A 362 -17.48 14.04 -14.96
C TYR A 362 -16.45 15.19 -14.97
N LYS A 363 -16.20 15.84 -13.81
CA LYS A 363 -15.20 16.90 -13.69
C LYS A 363 -13.80 16.43 -14.10
N HIS A 364 -13.44 15.20 -13.71
CA HIS A 364 -12.13 14.64 -14.04
C HIS A 364 -12.01 14.21 -15.50
N ILE A 365 -13.08 13.66 -16.09
CA ILE A 365 -13.10 13.23 -17.49
C ILE A 365 -13.00 14.43 -18.44
N ALA A 366 -13.65 15.56 -18.13
CA ALA A 366 -13.68 16.73 -19.01
C ALA A 366 -12.27 17.25 -19.37
N GLU A 367 -11.30 17.10 -18.45
CA GLU A 367 -9.90 17.48 -18.66
C GLU A 367 -9.08 16.47 -19.48
N LEU A 368 -9.59 15.23 -19.68
CA LEU A 368 -8.87 14.10 -20.28
C LEU A 368 -9.39 13.69 -21.66
N LEU A 369 -10.29 14.48 -22.27
CA LEU A 369 -10.93 14.14 -23.55
C LEU A 369 -9.95 14.11 -24.74
N ASP A 370 -8.81 14.82 -24.66
CA ASP A 370 -7.74 14.89 -25.67
C ASP A 370 -6.57 13.93 -25.40
N HIS A 371 -6.77 12.91 -24.56
CA HIS A 371 -5.73 11.95 -24.18
C HIS A 371 -5.06 11.28 -25.39
N SER A 372 -3.75 11.04 -25.35
CA SER A 372 -2.97 10.57 -26.52
C SER A 372 -3.28 9.12 -26.95
N SER A 373 -3.64 8.23 -26.00
CA SER A 373 -3.94 6.83 -26.29
C SER A 373 -5.41 6.58 -26.64
N LEU A 374 -5.66 6.00 -27.83
CA LEU A 374 -7.00 5.56 -28.27
C LEU A 374 -7.66 4.62 -27.26
N SER A 375 -6.92 3.63 -26.74
CA SER A 375 -7.44 2.65 -25.77
C SER A 375 -7.98 3.28 -24.48
N VAL A 376 -7.46 4.44 -24.09
CA VAL A 376 -7.90 5.21 -22.93
C VAL A 376 -9.10 6.07 -23.33
N ARG A 377 -9.03 6.78 -24.47
CA ARG A 377 -10.13 7.60 -25.02
C ARG A 377 -11.42 6.79 -25.18
N THR A 378 -11.36 5.59 -25.75
CA THR A 378 -12.54 4.72 -25.92
C THR A 378 -13.19 4.37 -24.58
N ARG A 379 -12.38 4.13 -23.53
CA ARG A 379 -12.90 3.82 -22.19
C ARG A 379 -13.47 5.05 -21.50
N ILE A 380 -12.80 6.21 -21.63
CA ILE A 380 -13.28 7.49 -21.12
C ILE A 380 -14.63 7.83 -21.76
N ALA A 381 -14.73 7.74 -23.09
CA ALA A 381 -15.95 7.99 -23.84
C ALA A 381 -17.12 7.12 -23.35
N TYR A 382 -16.85 5.84 -23.09
CA TYR A 382 -17.88 4.93 -22.60
C TYR A 382 -18.32 5.25 -21.17
N VAL A 383 -17.38 5.54 -20.26
CA VAL A 383 -17.69 5.94 -18.88
C VAL A 383 -18.48 7.25 -18.85
N LEU A 384 -18.13 8.19 -19.73
CA LEU A 384 -18.83 9.46 -19.86
C LEU A 384 -20.29 9.27 -20.32
N ALA A 385 -20.51 8.42 -21.32
CA ALA A 385 -21.85 8.04 -21.76
C ALA A 385 -22.67 7.43 -20.62
N LEU A 386 -22.08 6.50 -19.85
CA LEU A 386 -22.74 5.88 -18.70
C LEU A 386 -23.11 6.89 -17.61
N SER A 387 -22.25 7.88 -17.36
CA SER A 387 -22.54 8.95 -16.38
C SER A 387 -23.81 9.75 -16.73
N MET A 388 -24.13 9.84 -18.02
CA MET A 388 -25.29 10.58 -18.56
C MET A 388 -26.46 9.67 -18.94
N SER A 389 -26.31 8.34 -18.87
CA SER A 389 -27.32 7.35 -19.29
C SER A 389 -28.64 7.46 -18.53
N HIS A 390 -28.55 7.90 -17.27
CA HIS A 390 -29.67 8.10 -16.36
C HIS A 390 -30.11 9.55 -16.23
N ASP A 391 -29.56 10.47 -17.04
CA ASP A 391 -30.16 11.78 -17.21
C ASP A 391 -31.46 11.60 -18.00
N VAL A 392 -32.58 11.47 -17.29
CA VAL A 392 -33.91 11.25 -17.89
C VAL A 392 -34.83 12.40 -17.48
N THR A 393 -35.61 12.93 -18.42
CA THR A 393 -36.70 13.84 -18.07
C THR A 393 -37.89 13.02 -17.57
N LEU A 394 -38.21 13.17 -16.27
CA LEU A 394 -39.36 12.50 -15.68
C LEU A 394 -40.67 13.10 -16.20
N LEU A 395 -41.77 12.33 -16.13
CA LEU A 395 -43.10 12.76 -16.59
C LEU A 395 -43.58 14.07 -15.93
N ASP A 396 -43.12 14.34 -14.71
CA ASP A 396 -43.44 15.55 -13.93
C ASP A 396 -42.55 16.76 -14.31
N GLY A 397 -41.71 16.63 -15.33
CA GLY A 397 -40.78 17.68 -15.80
C GLY A 397 -39.55 17.90 -14.92
N GLN A 398 -39.39 17.11 -13.85
CA GLN A 398 -38.19 17.19 -13.00
C GLN A 398 -36.99 16.46 -13.65
N SER A 399 -35.83 17.12 -13.64
CA SER A 399 -34.56 16.53 -14.05
C SER A 399 -33.95 15.69 -12.92
N THR A 400 -33.25 14.63 -13.29
CA THR A 400 -32.49 13.83 -12.32
C THR A 400 -31.30 14.62 -11.74
N ARG A 401 -30.75 14.12 -10.63
CA ARG A 401 -29.52 14.68 -10.02
C ARG A 401 -28.22 14.24 -10.73
N GLN A 402 -28.33 13.49 -11.83
CA GLN A 402 -27.20 13.03 -12.61
C GLN A 402 -26.57 14.16 -13.44
N PRO A 403 -25.32 14.01 -13.92
CA PRO A 403 -24.73 14.93 -14.88
C PRO A 403 -25.66 15.17 -16.08
N ASN A 404 -26.00 16.43 -16.31
CA ASN A 404 -26.91 16.80 -17.39
C ASN A 404 -26.16 16.84 -18.73
N ILE A 405 -26.68 16.12 -19.71
CA ILE A 405 -26.03 16.03 -21.03
C ILE A 405 -25.98 17.37 -21.77
N ASN A 406 -27.01 18.23 -21.63
CA ASN A 406 -27.04 19.51 -22.33
C ASN A 406 -25.98 20.45 -21.75
N VAL A 407 -25.80 20.45 -20.43
CA VAL A 407 -24.75 21.23 -19.76
C VAL A 407 -23.35 20.78 -20.21
N PHE A 408 -23.15 19.48 -20.40
CA PHE A 408 -21.90 18.95 -20.97
C PHE A 408 -21.67 19.43 -22.40
N LEU A 409 -22.66 19.25 -23.27
CA LEU A 409 -22.55 19.64 -24.65
C LEU A 409 -22.29 21.15 -24.77
N ASP A 410 -22.98 21.97 -23.98
CA ASP A 410 -22.75 23.43 -23.92
C ASP A 410 -21.31 23.79 -23.48
N THR A 411 -20.70 23.03 -22.57
CA THR A 411 -19.31 23.27 -22.15
C THR A 411 -18.28 22.83 -23.18
N ILE A 412 -18.58 21.83 -24.03
CA ILE A 412 -17.63 21.35 -25.03
C ILE A 412 -17.80 22.00 -26.41
N PHE A 413 -18.93 22.62 -26.73
CA PHE A 413 -19.20 23.17 -28.07
C PHE A 413 -18.16 24.22 -28.50
N GLU A 414 -17.75 25.12 -27.60
CA GLU A 414 -16.70 26.10 -27.90
C GLU A 414 -15.37 25.42 -28.24
N ARG A 415 -14.97 24.42 -27.44
CA ARG A 415 -13.75 23.64 -27.66
C ARG A 415 -13.82 22.79 -28.92
N LEU A 416 -15.00 22.28 -29.27
CA LEU A 416 -15.25 21.49 -30.48
C LEU A 416 -15.12 22.35 -31.74
N ASN A 417 -15.72 23.54 -31.75
CA ASN A 417 -15.58 24.50 -32.86
C ASN A 417 -14.11 24.86 -33.11
N GLN A 418 -13.36 25.15 -32.05
CA GLN A 418 -11.93 25.44 -32.15
C GLN A 418 -11.14 24.23 -32.69
N ALA A 419 -11.44 23.02 -32.21
CA ALA A 419 -10.77 21.82 -32.68
C ALA A 419 -11.03 21.53 -34.17
N ILE A 420 -12.27 21.75 -34.64
CA ILE A 420 -12.65 21.56 -36.05
C ILE A 420 -11.94 22.58 -36.93
N GLU A 421 -11.91 23.87 -36.55
CA GLU A 421 -11.16 24.89 -37.29
C GLU A 421 -9.67 24.55 -37.42
N ILE A 422 -9.06 23.99 -36.35
CA ILE A 422 -7.66 23.55 -36.36
C ILE A 422 -7.47 22.38 -37.33
N CYS A 423 -8.38 21.40 -37.33
CA CYS A 423 -8.32 20.25 -38.23
C CYS A 423 -8.57 20.63 -39.70
N GLU A 424 -9.51 21.53 -39.99
CA GLU A 424 -9.81 22.01 -41.35
C GLU A 424 -8.67 22.83 -41.96
N ARG A 425 -7.89 23.54 -41.12
CA ARG A 425 -6.69 24.27 -41.56
C ARG A 425 -5.50 23.35 -41.83
N SER A 426 -5.57 22.09 -41.42
CA SER A 426 -4.48 21.14 -41.61
C SER A 426 -4.45 20.61 -43.06
N PRO A 427 -3.27 20.59 -43.72
CA PRO A 427 -3.16 20.31 -45.16
C PRO A 427 -3.23 18.81 -45.52
N ILE A 428 -3.49 17.92 -44.56
CA ILE A 428 -3.35 16.47 -44.73
C ILE A 428 -4.74 15.84 -44.81
N ASN A 429 -4.98 15.01 -45.82
CA ASN A 429 -6.08 14.04 -45.79
C ASN A 429 -5.74 13.04 -44.66
N LEU A 430 -6.20 13.33 -43.45
CA LEU A 430 -5.84 12.65 -42.19
C LEU A 430 -6.27 11.17 -42.22
N ILE A 431 -5.43 10.30 -42.78
CA ILE A 431 -5.46 8.86 -42.53
C ILE A 431 -4.69 8.63 -41.22
N SER A 432 -5.23 7.79 -40.33
CA SER A 432 -4.79 7.59 -38.92
C SER A 432 -3.28 7.51 -38.70
N ASP A 433 -2.53 6.98 -39.66
CA ASP A 433 -1.08 6.74 -39.53
C ASP A 433 -0.22 7.98 -39.81
N GLN A 434 -0.74 8.99 -40.53
CA GLN A 434 -0.03 10.25 -40.83
C GLN A 434 -0.23 11.33 -39.77
N ILE A 435 -1.14 11.12 -38.81
CA ILE A 435 -1.46 12.08 -37.73
C ILE A 435 -0.32 12.15 -36.70
N LEU A 436 0.45 11.06 -36.55
CA LEU A 436 1.59 10.99 -35.63
C LEU A 436 2.76 11.92 -36.02
N GLU A 437 2.79 12.41 -37.26
CA GLU A 437 3.82 13.34 -37.78
C GLU A 437 3.36 14.82 -37.76
N THR A 438 2.16 15.10 -37.24
CA THR A 438 1.58 16.46 -37.19
C THR A 438 1.90 17.23 -35.91
N ASP A 439 1.63 18.53 -35.91
CA ASP A 439 1.77 19.39 -34.74
C ASP A 439 0.90 18.90 -33.57
N LEU A 440 1.40 19.07 -32.35
CA LEU A 440 0.79 18.56 -31.12
C LEU A 440 -0.62 19.12 -30.90
N GLU A 441 -0.88 20.35 -31.34
CA GLU A 441 -2.20 20.97 -31.25
C GLU A 441 -3.23 20.29 -32.17
N THR A 442 -2.86 20.00 -33.42
CA THR A 442 -3.72 19.28 -34.38
C THR A 442 -4.01 17.87 -33.90
N GLN A 443 -3.00 17.18 -33.34
CA GLN A 443 -3.18 15.85 -32.79
C GLN A 443 -4.15 15.83 -31.60
N LYS A 444 -4.06 16.83 -30.70
CA LYS A 444 -5.00 16.98 -29.58
C LYS A 444 -6.42 17.31 -30.03
N ALA A 445 -6.56 18.19 -31.03
CA ALA A 445 -7.85 18.54 -31.62
C ALA A 445 -8.53 17.32 -32.24
N PHE A 446 -7.79 16.52 -33.01
CA PHE A 446 -8.31 15.28 -33.61
C PHE A 446 -8.71 14.25 -32.54
N ASN A 447 -7.83 14.01 -31.56
CA ASN A 447 -8.10 13.10 -30.44
C ASN A 447 -9.36 13.51 -29.66
N PHE A 448 -9.55 14.81 -29.46
CA PHE A 448 -10.73 15.36 -28.80
C PHE A 448 -12.02 15.10 -29.59
N ILE A 449 -12.03 15.40 -30.89
CA ILE A 449 -13.17 15.14 -31.79
C ILE A 449 -13.52 13.66 -31.78
N GLU A 450 -12.53 12.78 -31.92
CA GLU A 450 -12.74 11.33 -31.90
C GLU A 450 -13.38 10.86 -30.59
N THR A 451 -12.93 11.36 -29.44
CA THR A 451 -13.55 11.05 -28.14
C THR A 451 -15.00 11.50 -28.07
N VAL A 452 -15.32 12.70 -28.57
CA VAL A 452 -16.70 13.23 -28.57
C VAL A 452 -17.60 12.38 -29.46
N VAL A 453 -17.14 11.99 -30.65
CA VAL A 453 -17.88 11.11 -31.56
C VAL A 453 -18.10 9.72 -30.95
N MET A 454 -17.07 9.12 -30.35
CA MET A 454 -17.20 7.84 -29.62
C MET A 454 -18.19 7.96 -28.46
N THR A 455 -18.15 9.06 -27.71
CA THR A 455 -19.07 9.31 -26.59
C THR A 455 -20.51 9.37 -27.11
N ASN A 456 -20.74 10.08 -28.21
CA ASN A 456 -22.06 10.17 -28.83
C ASN A 456 -22.58 8.78 -29.22
N PHE A 457 -21.75 7.97 -29.88
CA PHE A 457 -22.09 6.58 -30.22
C PHE A 457 -22.49 5.76 -28.98
N TYR A 458 -21.72 5.85 -27.89
CA TYR A 458 -22.05 5.14 -26.66
C TYR A 458 -23.29 5.66 -25.94
N ILE A 459 -23.60 6.97 -26.03
CA ILE A 459 -24.84 7.53 -25.48
C ILE A 459 -26.05 6.94 -26.19
N PHE A 460 -26.00 6.78 -27.53
CA PHE A 460 -27.07 6.14 -28.28
C PHE A 460 -27.33 4.70 -27.85
N ASP A 461 -26.29 3.96 -27.47
CA ASP A 461 -26.39 2.56 -27.05
C ASP A 461 -26.85 2.39 -25.59
N SER A 462 -26.41 3.28 -24.69
CA SER A 462 -26.59 3.12 -23.23
C SER A 462 -27.66 4.00 -22.58
N SER A 463 -28.04 5.12 -23.20
CA SER A 463 -29.00 6.06 -22.60
C SER A 463 -30.44 5.57 -22.71
N GLN A 464 -31.22 5.78 -21.64
CA GLN A 464 -32.66 5.51 -21.68
C GLN A 464 -33.44 6.54 -22.52
N GLN A 465 -32.87 7.73 -22.73
CA GLN A 465 -33.39 8.76 -23.62
C GLN A 465 -32.25 9.25 -24.53
N PRO A 466 -31.95 8.52 -25.62
CA PRO A 466 -30.78 8.77 -26.45
C PRO A 466 -30.91 10.01 -27.33
N ILE A 467 -32.13 10.49 -27.62
CA ILE A 467 -32.35 11.66 -28.46
C ILE A 467 -32.79 12.83 -27.57
N LYS A 468 -31.84 13.72 -27.30
CA LYS A 468 -32.08 14.99 -26.62
C LYS A 468 -31.67 16.15 -27.52
N ASN A 469 -32.29 17.31 -27.32
CA ASN A 469 -32.04 18.52 -28.12
C ASN A 469 -30.55 18.90 -28.18
N GLY A 470 -29.78 18.66 -27.11
CA GLY A 470 -28.33 18.86 -27.12
C GLY A 470 -27.59 17.94 -28.10
N ILE A 471 -27.92 16.65 -28.15
CA ILE A 471 -27.25 15.69 -29.05
C ILE A 471 -27.55 16.01 -30.52
N ILE A 472 -28.77 16.50 -30.82
CA ILE A 472 -29.14 16.93 -32.18
C ILE A 472 -28.20 18.05 -32.66
N ARG A 473 -27.73 18.92 -31.76
CA ARG A 473 -26.77 19.98 -32.10
C ARG A 473 -25.38 19.46 -32.46
N LEU A 474 -25.03 18.21 -32.13
CA LEU A 474 -23.79 17.58 -32.60
C LEU A 474 -23.88 17.07 -34.05
N PHE A 475 -25.09 16.86 -34.57
CA PHE A 475 -25.30 16.26 -35.89
C PHE A 475 -24.56 16.99 -37.03
N PRO A 476 -24.60 18.33 -37.13
CA PRO A 476 -23.87 19.05 -38.19
C PRO A 476 -22.36 18.93 -38.13
N PHE A 477 -21.79 18.56 -36.97
CA PHE A 477 -20.35 18.38 -36.79
C PHE A 477 -19.90 16.94 -37.09
N VAL A 478 -20.83 15.98 -37.02
CA VAL A 478 -20.57 14.57 -37.35
C VAL A 478 -20.65 14.34 -38.85
N CYS A 479 -21.54 15.07 -39.54
CA CYS A 479 -21.58 15.15 -41.00
C CYS A 479 -20.37 15.91 -41.54
#